data_AF-A0A961UKC8-F1
#
_entry.id   AF-A0A961UKC8-F1
#
_cell.length_a   1.000
_cell.length_b   1.000
_cell.length_c   1.000
_cell.angle_alpha   90.00
_cell.angle_beta   90.00
_cell.angle_gamma   90.00
#
_symmetry.space_group_name_H-M   'P 1'
#
loop_
_entity.id
_entity.type
_entity.pdbx_description
1 polymer ?
#
loop_
_entity_poly.entity_id
_entity_poly.type
_entity_poly.pdbx_seq_one_letter_code
_entity_poly.pdbx_strand_id
1 'polypeptide(L)'
;FRPDREAHMMQRLAARHKGELPFLTIAHIWRVIISTFTQLQASYRVYLGGEDAGLRDLARYQFGFSTPLVPCPDRESALMTLGETSSDLALVFTGGDADWWTPALDRGSHVIAVLPEFSGREGDVFHPALVFAAGSVSVEALPRTVLALSSDEAGPLARLIETEGCTTLIGPVEQGTKALVAIDRSKAEHFQNTAASLGVALRAAGGAANPVGL
;
A
#
# COMPACT_ATOMS: atom_id res chain seq x y z
N PHE A 1 -13.16 1.82 -4.66
CA PHE A 1 -12.15 2.62 -3.93
C PHE A 1 -11.17 3.24 -4.92
N ARG A 2 -10.85 4.53 -4.81
CA ARG A 2 -9.98 5.25 -5.78
C ARG A 2 -8.91 6.07 -5.03
N PRO A 3 -7.81 5.43 -4.61
CA PRO A 3 -6.85 6.05 -3.69
C PRO A 3 -6.16 7.30 -4.28
N ASP A 4 -5.95 7.34 -5.60
CA ASP A 4 -5.41 8.50 -6.33
C ASP A 4 -6.25 9.77 -6.08
N ARG A 5 -7.56 9.63 -6.26
CA ARG A 5 -8.50 10.74 -6.16
C ARG A 5 -8.63 11.20 -4.72
N GLU A 6 -8.68 10.25 -3.78
CA GLU A 6 -8.79 10.53 -2.35
C GLU A 6 -7.53 11.23 -1.83
N ALA A 7 -6.34 10.75 -2.18
CA ALA A 7 -5.07 11.39 -1.85
C ALA A 7 -5.02 12.83 -2.36
N HIS A 8 -5.37 13.06 -3.62
CA HIS A 8 -5.38 14.40 -4.22
C HIS A 8 -6.39 15.33 -3.52
N MET A 9 -7.56 14.80 -3.14
CA MET A 9 -8.54 15.56 -2.35
C MET A 9 -7.99 15.92 -0.97
N MET A 10 -7.33 14.99 -0.28
CA MET A 10 -6.75 15.22 1.04
C MET A 10 -5.58 16.22 1.00
N GLN A 11 -4.72 16.14 -0.01
CA GLN A 11 -3.65 17.10 -0.24
C GLN A 11 -4.20 18.53 -0.46
N ARG A 12 -5.26 18.67 -1.26
CA ARG A 12 -5.93 19.95 -1.47
C ARG A 12 -6.58 20.51 -0.21
N LEU A 13 -7.13 19.62 0.63
CA LEU A 13 -7.70 19.98 1.91
C LEU A 13 -6.60 20.47 2.88
N ALA A 14 -5.48 19.75 2.95
CA ALA A 14 -4.30 20.12 3.74
C ALA A 14 -3.76 21.50 3.35
N ALA A 15 -3.54 21.73 2.05
CA ALA A 15 -3.00 22.99 1.55
C ALA A 15 -3.86 24.23 1.84
N ARG A 16 -5.17 24.03 2.02
CA ARG A 16 -6.13 25.10 2.32
C ARG A 16 -6.37 25.30 3.81
N HIS A 17 -5.95 24.35 4.64
CA HIS A 17 -6.23 24.37 6.05
C HIS A 17 -5.42 25.46 6.77
N LYS A 18 -6.13 26.44 7.33
CA LYS A 18 -5.57 27.56 8.13
C LYS A 18 -6.39 27.79 9.41
N GLY A 19 -7.23 26.83 9.77
CA GLY A 19 -8.11 26.91 10.93
C GLY A 19 -7.43 26.41 12.19
N GLU A 20 -8.05 26.64 13.34
CA GLU A 20 -7.49 26.27 14.65
C GLU A 20 -7.64 24.77 14.97
N LEU A 21 -8.60 24.08 14.35
CA LEU A 21 -8.81 22.64 14.55
C LEU A 21 -7.64 21.83 13.97
N PRO A 22 -7.11 20.82 14.67
CA PRO A 22 -6.05 19.97 14.14
C PRO A 22 -6.42 19.35 12.79
N PHE A 23 -5.51 19.42 11.83
CA PHE A 23 -5.75 18.91 10.47
C PHE A 23 -6.16 17.44 10.45
N LEU A 24 -5.56 16.60 11.30
CA LEU A 24 -5.89 15.17 11.38
C LEU A 24 -7.36 14.92 11.76
N THR A 25 -7.95 15.75 12.63
CA THR A 25 -9.37 15.68 12.98
C THR A 25 -10.25 15.98 11.76
N ILE A 26 -9.92 17.03 11.02
CA ILE A 26 -10.65 17.40 9.80
C ILE A 26 -10.48 16.32 8.72
N ALA A 27 -9.27 15.81 8.51
CA ALA A 27 -8.98 14.75 7.56
C ALA A 27 -9.79 13.49 7.89
N HIS A 28 -9.94 13.14 9.17
CA HIS A 28 -10.77 12.02 9.59
C HIS A 28 -12.27 12.24 9.30
N ILE A 29 -12.82 13.42 9.58
CA ILE A 29 -14.22 13.75 9.22
C ILE A 29 -14.44 13.58 7.72
N TRP A 30 -13.53 14.10 6.90
CA TRP A 30 -13.61 13.94 5.45
C TRP A 30 -13.47 12.49 5.01
N ARG A 31 -12.60 11.71 5.67
CA ARG A 31 -12.45 10.27 5.41
C ARG A 31 -13.77 9.53 5.61
N VAL A 32 -14.47 9.80 6.71
CA VAL A 32 -15.79 9.20 7.00
C VAL A 32 -16.79 9.53 5.90
N ILE A 33 -16.87 10.79 5.47
CA ILE A 33 -17.79 11.21 4.41
C ILE A 33 -17.45 10.50 3.09
N ILE A 34 -16.17 10.52 2.69
CA ILE A 34 -15.70 9.95 1.42
C ILE A 34 -15.90 8.44 1.40
N SER A 35 -15.55 7.73 2.47
CA SER A 35 -15.66 6.28 2.52
C SER A 35 -17.12 5.84 2.43
N THR A 36 -18.04 6.54 3.10
CA THR A 36 -19.49 6.27 2.99
C THR A 36 -19.99 6.47 1.56
N PHE A 37 -19.65 7.57 0.88
CA PHE A 37 -20.07 7.77 -0.51
C PHE A 37 -19.42 6.78 -1.47
N THR A 38 -18.17 6.39 -1.23
CA THR A 38 -17.47 5.38 -2.04
C THR A 38 -18.19 4.04 -1.93
N GLN A 39 -18.61 3.63 -0.74
CA GLN A 39 -19.41 2.42 -0.52
C GLN A 39 -20.78 2.47 -1.21
N LEU A 40 -21.44 3.63 -1.19
CA LEU A 40 -22.74 3.84 -1.86
C LEU A 40 -22.64 3.80 -3.39
N GLN A 41 -21.52 4.25 -3.95
CA GLN A 41 -21.31 4.27 -5.41
C GLN A 41 -21.04 2.87 -5.97
N ALA A 42 -20.20 2.08 -5.30
CA ALA A 42 -19.95 0.70 -5.64
C ALA A 42 -19.61 -0.06 -4.36
N SER A 43 -20.41 -1.08 -4.03
CA SER A 43 -20.18 -1.87 -2.83
C SER A 43 -18.99 -2.81 -3.01
N TYR A 44 -18.08 -2.76 -2.05
CA TYR A 44 -16.94 -3.67 -1.92
C TYR A 44 -16.79 -4.12 -0.47
N ARG A 45 -15.98 -5.15 -0.25
CA ARG A 45 -15.55 -5.65 1.06
C ARG A 45 -14.05 -5.48 1.21
N VAL A 46 -13.57 -5.54 2.44
CA VAL A 46 -12.14 -5.54 2.76
C VAL A 46 -11.80 -6.82 3.52
N TYR A 47 -10.98 -7.66 2.92
CA TYR A 47 -10.42 -8.86 3.54
C TYR A 47 -9.21 -8.47 4.40
N LEU A 48 -9.22 -8.80 5.68
CA LEU A 48 -8.12 -8.49 6.60
C LEU A 48 -7.18 -9.68 6.72
N GLY A 49 -5.87 -9.46 6.55
CA GLY A 49 -4.83 -10.48 6.66
C GLY A 49 -4.51 -10.89 8.10
N GLY A 50 -5.52 -11.32 8.86
CA GLY A 50 -5.44 -11.69 10.27
C GLY A 50 -6.57 -11.07 11.09
N GLU A 51 -6.63 -11.43 12.37
CA GLU A 51 -7.63 -10.94 13.34
C GLU A 51 -7.12 -9.79 14.22
N ASP A 52 -5.98 -9.20 13.85
CA ASP A 52 -5.32 -8.14 14.61
C ASP A 52 -6.23 -6.90 14.80
N ALA A 53 -6.32 -6.43 16.05
CA ALA A 53 -7.15 -5.30 16.41
C ALA A 53 -6.68 -3.99 15.75
N GLY A 54 -5.37 -3.76 15.66
CA GLY A 54 -4.79 -2.60 15.01
C GLY A 54 -5.06 -2.59 13.50
N LEU A 55 -5.05 -3.75 12.85
CA LEU A 55 -5.38 -3.86 11.41
C LEU A 55 -6.85 -3.51 11.17
N ARG A 56 -7.74 -4.03 12.04
CA ARG A 56 -9.17 -3.71 12.01
C ARG A 56 -9.42 -2.21 12.27
N ASP A 57 -8.72 -1.63 13.23
CA ASP A 57 -8.88 -0.21 13.57
C ASP A 57 -8.37 0.69 12.44
N LEU A 58 -7.24 0.34 11.81
CA LEU A 58 -6.75 1.02 10.61
C LEU A 58 -7.74 0.89 9.45
N ALA A 59 -8.35 -0.29 9.25
CA ALA A 59 -9.38 -0.48 8.24
C ALA A 59 -10.62 0.40 8.50
N ARG A 60 -11.06 0.52 9.76
CA ARG A 60 -12.17 1.43 10.12
C ARG A 60 -11.79 2.90 9.97
N TYR A 61 -10.56 3.25 10.28
CA TYR A 61 -10.05 4.59 10.06
C TYR A 61 -10.10 4.96 8.57
N GLN A 62 -9.68 4.05 7.67
CA GLN A 62 -9.64 4.32 6.23
C GLN A 62 -10.99 4.18 5.52
N PHE A 63 -11.70 3.08 5.74
CA PHE A 63 -12.88 2.67 4.96
C PHE A 63 -14.20 2.95 5.71
N GLY A 64 -14.14 3.40 6.96
CA GLY A 64 -15.31 3.70 7.78
C GLY A 64 -16.09 2.46 8.22
N PHE A 65 -17.31 2.69 8.69
CA PHE A 65 -18.16 1.65 9.29
C PHE A 65 -19.14 0.98 8.31
N SER A 66 -19.42 1.62 7.18
CA SER A 66 -20.33 1.08 6.16
C SER A 66 -19.72 -0.04 5.33
N THR A 67 -18.39 -0.10 5.21
CA THR A 67 -17.69 -1.15 4.48
C THR A 67 -17.60 -2.44 5.31
N PRO A 68 -18.05 -3.59 4.78
CA PRO A 68 -17.86 -4.88 5.45
C PRO A 68 -16.38 -5.24 5.54
N LEU A 69 -15.93 -5.60 6.75
CA LEU A 69 -14.60 -6.15 6.99
C LEU A 69 -14.73 -7.66 7.20
N VAL A 70 -13.93 -8.44 6.49
CA VAL A 70 -13.93 -9.90 6.55
C VAL A 70 -12.55 -10.36 7.03
N PRO A 71 -12.39 -10.76 8.31
CA PRO A 71 -11.11 -11.29 8.77
C PRO A 71 -10.80 -12.62 8.09
N CYS A 72 -9.56 -12.77 7.65
CA CYS A 72 -8.99 -14.02 7.16
C CYS A 72 -7.93 -14.52 8.16
N PRO A 73 -7.58 -15.83 8.13
CA PRO A 73 -6.59 -16.38 9.06
C PRO A 73 -5.22 -15.68 9.00
N ASP A 74 -4.78 -15.32 7.79
CA ASP A 74 -3.48 -14.72 7.53
C ASP A 74 -3.49 -13.84 6.27
N ARG A 75 -2.33 -13.23 5.99
CA ARG A 75 -2.11 -12.33 4.84
C ARG A 75 -2.34 -13.02 3.50
N GLU A 76 -1.85 -14.25 3.37
CA GLU A 76 -1.96 -15.02 2.13
C GLU A 76 -3.43 -15.33 1.82
N SER A 77 -4.17 -15.81 2.83
CA SER A 77 -5.61 -16.10 2.72
C SER A 77 -6.41 -14.88 2.30
N ALA A 78 -6.12 -13.69 2.86
CA ALA A 78 -6.81 -12.45 2.48
C ALA A 78 -6.59 -12.10 1.01
N LEU A 79 -5.36 -12.24 0.51
CA LEU A 79 -5.04 -11.97 -0.90
C LEU A 79 -5.64 -13.01 -1.83
N MET A 80 -5.58 -14.29 -1.45
CA MET A 80 -6.07 -15.37 -2.29
C MET A 80 -7.61 -15.37 -2.40
N THR A 81 -8.30 -14.75 -1.44
CA THR A 81 -9.74 -14.52 -1.49
C THR A 81 -10.13 -13.47 -2.55
N LEU A 82 -9.21 -12.60 -2.99
CA LEU A 82 -9.49 -11.65 -4.07
C LEU A 82 -9.83 -12.41 -5.36
N GLY A 83 -11.07 -12.22 -5.83
CA GLY A 83 -11.51 -12.70 -7.13
C GLY A 83 -10.99 -11.79 -8.24
N GLU A 84 -10.62 -12.37 -9.39
CA GLU A 84 -9.99 -11.68 -10.52
C GLU A 84 -10.79 -10.46 -11.06
N THR A 85 -12.11 -10.47 -10.87
CA THR A 85 -13.03 -9.40 -11.31
C THR A 85 -13.72 -8.67 -10.15
N SER A 86 -13.27 -8.90 -8.91
CA SER A 86 -13.88 -8.27 -7.74
C SER A 86 -13.40 -6.84 -7.54
N SER A 87 -14.30 -5.99 -7.07
CA SER A 87 -13.97 -4.66 -6.55
C SER A 87 -13.53 -4.69 -5.07
N ASP A 88 -13.50 -5.89 -4.47
CA ASP A 88 -13.04 -6.12 -3.11
C ASP A 88 -11.54 -5.83 -2.97
N LEU A 89 -11.15 -5.56 -1.74
CA LEU A 89 -9.79 -5.19 -1.37
C LEU A 89 -9.25 -6.17 -0.33
N ALA A 90 -7.93 -6.33 -0.29
CA ALA A 90 -7.26 -6.97 0.84
C ALA A 90 -6.39 -5.94 1.56
N LEU A 91 -6.42 -5.98 2.90
CA LEU A 91 -5.59 -5.14 3.76
C LEU A 91 -4.69 -6.04 4.60
N VAL A 92 -3.38 -5.84 4.44
CA VAL A 92 -2.36 -6.66 5.11
C VAL A 92 -1.27 -5.75 5.65
N PHE A 93 -0.77 -6.02 6.85
CA PHE A 93 0.36 -5.23 7.39
C PHE A 93 1.62 -5.35 6.54
N THR A 94 2.37 -4.25 6.51
CA THR A 94 3.75 -4.20 6.00
C THR A 94 4.69 -5.00 6.91
N GLY A 95 5.89 -5.28 6.40
CA GLY A 95 6.95 -6.01 7.12
C GLY A 95 6.83 -7.53 7.04
N GLY A 96 7.82 -8.20 7.63
CA GLY A 96 8.04 -9.65 7.49
C GLY A 96 8.81 -10.01 6.21
N ASP A 97 9.34 -11.23 6.19
CA ASP A 97 10.37 -11.65 5.22
C ASP A 97 9.93 -12.75 4.27
N ALA A 98 8.65 -13.10 4.34
CA ALA A 98 8.04 -14.11 3.51
C ALA A 98 7.52 -13.51 2.20
N ASP A 99 7.48 -14.34 1.17
CA ASP A 99 7.10 -14.01 -0.19
C ASP A 99 5.62 -14.30 -0.49
N TRP A 100 4.78 -14.29 0.57
CA TRP A 100 3.33 -14.53 0.58
C TRP A 100 2.54 -13.69 -0.45
N TRP A 101 3.10 -12.58 -0.92
CA TRP A 101 2.51 -11.70 -1.92
C TRP A 101 2.74 -12.20 -3.36
N THR A 102 3.74 -13.05 -3.60
CA THR A 102 4.12 -13.51 -4.95
C THR A 102 2.94 -14.19 -5.66
N PRO A 103 2.24 -15.18 -5.04
CA PRO A 103 1.10 -15.84 -5.69
C PRO A 103 -0.04 -14.87 -6.02
N ALA A 104 -0.24 -13.85 -5.18
CA ALA A 104 -1.26 -12.83 -5.43
C ALA A 104 -0.92 -11.97 -6.65
N LEU A 105 0.35 -11.55 -6.79
CA LEU A 105 0.81 -10.82 -7.98
C LEU A 105 0.70 -11.67 -9.25
N ASP A 106 0.95 -12.98 -9.16
CA ASP A 106 0.78 -13.93 -10.28
C ASP A 106 -0.67 -14.04 -10.74
N ARG A 107 -1.62 -13.89 -9.82
CA ARG A 107 -3.05 -13.84 -10.12
C ARG A 107 -3.55 -12.46 -10.53
N GLY A 108 -2.65 -11.49 -10.75
CA GLY A 108 -2.99 -10.14 -11.18
C GLY A 108 -3.46 -9.21 -10.06
N SER A 109 -3.25 -9.58 -8.80
CA SER A 109 -3.41 -8.63 -7.70
C SER A 109 -2.25 -7.64 -7.69
N HIS A 110 -2.49 -6.44 -7.20
CA HIS A 110 -1.46 -5.39 -7.13
C HIS A 110 -1.77 -4.43 -5.99
N VAL A 111 -0.72 -3.77 -5.48
CA VAL A 111 -0.83 -2.74 -4.45
C VAL A 111 -1.41 -1.46 -5.08
N ILE A 112 -2.40 -0.87 -4.42
CA ILE A 112 -3.02 0.40 -4.86
C ILE A 112 -2.84 1.54 -3.85
N ALA A 113 -2.49 1.21 -2.60
CA ALA A 113 -2.24 2.19 -1.53
C ALA A 113 -1.40 1.59 -0.39
N VAL A 114 -0.73 2.48 0.35
CA VAL A 114 -0.01 2.17 1.60
C VAL A 114 -0.62 3.00 2.72
N LEU A 115 -1.26 2.39 3.69
CA LEU A 115 -1.94 3.10 4.78
C LEU A 115 -1.06 3.15 6.05
N PRO A 116 -1.26 4.16 6.92
CA PRO A 116 -2.09 5.34 6.71
C PRO A 116 -1.47 6.32 5.68
N GLU A 117 -2.32 7.13 5.06
CA GLU A 117 -1.90 8.16 4.09
C GLU A 117 -1.04 9.28 4.68
N PHE A 118 -1.29 9.55 5.96
CA PHE A 118 -0.64 10.58 6.74
C PHE A 118 0.00 9.89 7.94
N SER A 119 1.30 9.61 7.83
CA SER A 119 2.19 9.21 8.92
C SER A 119 3.33 10.23 8.95
N GLY A 120 3.73 10.69 10.14
CA GLY A 120 4.76 11.74 10.20
C GLY A 120 4.97 12.49 11.52
N ARG A 121 4.56 11.96 12.67
CA ARG A 121 4.96 12.54 13.98
C ARG A 121 5.19 11.45 15.02
N GLU A 122 6.01 11.77 16.04
CA GLU A 122 6.08 10.98 17.28
C GLU A 122 4.66 10.67 17.77
N GLY A 123 4.33 9.39 17.91
CA GLY A 123 2.99 8.91 18.29
C GLY A 123 2.16 8.30 17.16
N ASP A 124 2.75 7.82 16.06
CA ASP A 124 2.03 7.05 15.03
C ASP A 124 1.22 5.90 15.67
N VAL A 125 -0.10 5.96 15.47
CA VAL A 125 -1.07 5.07 16.14
C VAL A 125 -1.26 3.75 15.39
N PHE A 126 -0.92 3.72 14.09
CA PHE A 126 -1.16 2.57 13.23
C PHE A 126 0.13 2.03 12.61
N HIS A 127 0.32 0.71 12.71
CA HIS A 127 1.34 0.02 11.93
C HIS A 127 0.98 0.08 10.44
N PRO A 128 1.92 0.38 9.52
CA PRO A 128 1.58 0.55 8.12
C PRO A 128 1.05 -0.72 7.46
N ALA A 129 0.10 -0.57 6.53
CA ALA A 129 -0.54 -1.68 5.82
C ALA A 129 -0.63 -1.42 4.31
N LEU A 130 -0.66 -2.48 3.53
CA LEU A 130 -0.83 -2.46 2.08
C LEU A 130 -2.27 -2.78 1.71
N VAL A 131 -2.81 -2.02 0.76
CA VAL A 131 -4.09 -2.30 0.13
C VAL A 131 -3.84 -2.96 -1.21
N PHE A 132 -4.32 -4.18 -1.38
CA PHE A 132 -4.30 -4.92 -2.63
C PHE A 132 -5.68 -4.92 -3.29
N ALA A 133 -5.70 -4.88 -4.62
CA ALA A 133 -6.87 -5.09 -5.45
C ALA A 133 -6.55 -6.08 -6.57
N ALA A 134 -7.55 -6.79 -7.09
CA ALA A 134 -7.43 -7.65 -8.26
C ALA A 134 -7.70 -6.88 -9.57
N GLY A 135 -7.20 -7.44 -10.68
CA GLY A 135 -7.45 -6.94 -12.03
C GLY A 135 -6.58 -5.75 -12.42
N SER A 136 -6.93 -5.07 -13.52
CA SER A 136 -6.16 -3.94 -14.04
C SER A 136 -6.66 -2.63 -13.43
N VAL A 137 -6.02 -2.14 -12.36
CA VAL A 137 -6.14 -0.73 -12.00
C VAL A 137 -5.15 0.06 -12.84
N SER A 138 -5.56 1.23 -13.33
CA SER A 138 -4.64 2.15 -14.00
C SER A 138 -3.64 2.72 -13.00
N VAL A 139 -2.55 1.96 -12.75
CA VAL A 139 -1.44 2.34 -11.87
C VAL A 139 -0.65 3.54 -12.44
N GLU A 140 -0.79 3.79 -13.75
CA GLU A 140 -0.10 4.83 -14.50
C GLU A 140 -0.45 6.28 -14.10
N ALA A 141 -1.28 6.52 -13.10
CA ALA A 141 -1.54 7.87 -12.56
C ALA A 141 -0.96 8.09 -11.16
N LEU A 142 -0.40 7.07 -10.51
CA LEU A 142 0.07 7.18 -9.13
C LEU A 142 1.49 7.78 -9.06
N PRO A 143 1.77 8.63 -8.05
CA PRO A 143 3.07 9.28 -7.87
C PRO A 143 4.17 8.29 -7.46
N ARG A 144 3.82 7.18 -6.83
CA ARG A 144 4.75 6.10 -6.51
C ARG A 144 4.44 4.83 -7.27
N THR A 145 5.49 4.15 -7.69
CA THR A 145 5.44 2.81 -8.26
C THR A 145 5.88 1.81 -7.20
N VAL A 146 5.13 0.72 -7.06
CA VAL A 146 5.47 -0.40 -6.20
C VAL A 146 6.09 -1.50 -7.06
N LEU A 147 7.27 -1.96 -6.66
CA LEU A 147 8.05 -2.94 -7.37
C LEU A 147 8.31 -4.15 -6.49
N ALA A 148 8.07 -5.33 -7.06
CA ALA A 148 8.58 -6.59 -6.55
C ALA A 148 10.00 -6.79 -7.06
N LEU A 149 10.93 -6.95 -6.13
CA LEU A 149 12.34 -7.19 -6.40
C LEU A 149 12.65 -8.66 -6.11
N SER A 150 13.51 -9.26 -6.92
CA SER A 150 14.04 -10.60 -6.67
C SER A 150 15.47 -10.76 -7.17
N SER A 151 16.28 -11.56 -6.47
CA SER A 151 17.64 -11.91 -6.86
C SER A 151 17.98 -13.33 -6.43
N ASP A 152 18.96 -13.96 -7.07
CA ASP A 152 19.39 -15.32 -6.70
C ASP A 152 20.15 -15.36 -5.36
N GLU A 153 20.81 -14.26 -5.03
CA GLU A 153 21.53 -14.05 -3.77
C GLU A 153 20.99 -12.81 -3.05
N ALA A 154 21.10 -12.74 -1.72
CA ALA A 154 20.55 -11.62 -0.97
C ALA A 154 21.35 -10.31 -1.07
N GLY A 155 22.66 -10.40 -1.30
CA GLY A 155 23.57 -9.24 -1.32
C GLY A 155 23.18 -8.16 -2.33
N PRO A 156 22.84 -8.51 -3.59
CA PRO A 156 22.32 -7.55 -4.58
C PRO A 156 21.13 -6.70 -4.12
N LEU A 157 20.14 -7.30 -3.45
CA LEU A 157 18.94 -6.58 -3.01
C LEU A 157 19.24 -5.56 -1.92
N ALA A 158 20.00 -5.96 -0.90
CA ALA A 158 20.39 -5.05 0.18
C ALA A 158 21.12 -3.82 -0.38
N ARG A 159 22.09 -4.04 -1.30
CA ARG A 159 22.83 -2.95 -1.95
C ARG A 159 21.94 -2.01 -2.75
N LEU A 160 20.97 -2.54 -3.50
CA LEU A 160 20.05 -1.72 -4.29
C LEU A 160 19.21 -0.81 -3.38
N ILE A 161 18.65 -1.38 -2.30
CA ILE A 161 17.80 -0.66 -1.36
C ILE A 161 18.59 0.44 -0.63
N GLU A 162 19.80 0.13 -0.19
CA GLU A 162 20.70 1.09 0.46
C GLU A 162 21.13 2.24 -0.48
N THR A 163 21.40 1.93 -1.75
CA THR A 163 21.90 2.91 -2.72
C THR A 163 20.81 3.89 -3.18
N GLU A 164 19.60 3.40 -3.44
CA GLU A 164 18.53 4.18 -4.07
C GLU A 164 17.64 4.91 -3.05
N GLY A 165 17.70 4.54 -1.76
CA GLY A 165 16.89 5.13 -0.70
C GLY A 165 15.39 4.93 -0.91
N CYS A 166 14.99 3.76 -1.43
CA CYS A 166 13.59 3.41 -1.63
C CYS A 166 12.88 3.09 -0.30
N THR A 167 11.55 3.18 -0.28
CA THR A 167 10.78 2.77 0.89
C THR A 167 10.51 1.27 0.84
N THR A 168 11.08 0.52 1.78
CA THR A 168 10.78 -0.90 1.96
C THR A 168 9.38 -1.12 2.53
N LEU A 169 8.56 -1.92 1.85
CA LEU A 169 7.20 -2.29 2.28
C LEU A 169 7.18 -3.70 2.89
N ILE A 170 7.87 -4.66 2.28
CA ILE A 170 8.00 -6.06 2.73
C ILE A 170 9.40 -6.53 2.39
N GLY A 171 10.18 -6.99 3.37
CA GLY A 171 11.52 -7.54 3.18
C GLY A 171 12.54 -6.60 2.49
N PRO A 172 13.81 -7.00 2.38
CA PRO A 172 14.38 -8.25 2.89
C PRO A 172 14.93 -8.06 4.32
N VAL A 173 14.77 -9.02 5.22
CA VAL A 173 15.70 -9.19 6.36
C VAL A 173 17.04 -9.71 5.84
N GLU A 174 18.11 -9.54 6.64
CA GLU A 174 19.44 -10.11 6.41
C GLU A 174 19.33 -11.50 5.73
N GLN A 175 19.74 -11.57 4.46
CA GLN A 175 19.70 -12.77 3.59
C GLN A 175 18.42 -13.05 2.77
N GLY A 176 17.43 -12.15 2.72
CA GLY A 176 16.25 -12.30 1.85
C GLY A 176 16.53 -12.08 0.35
N THR A 177 15.92 -12.91 -0.50
CA THR A 177 16.04 -12.87 -1.97
C THR A 177 14.86 -12.20 -2.67
N LYS A 178 13.87 -11.71 -1.91
CA LYS A 178 12.70 -11.01 -2.43
C LYS A 178 12.34 -9.84 -1.54
N ALA A 179 11.86 -8.77 -2.16
CA ALA A 179 11.39 -7.58 -1.46
C ALA A 179 10.26 -6.90 -2.24
N LEU A 180 9.43 -6.15 -1.52
CA LEU A 180 8.45 -5.24 -2.09
C LEU A 180 8.83 -3.82 -1.66
N VAL A 181 9.08 -2.94 -2.63
CA VAL A 181 9.52 -1.56 -2.37
C VAL A 181 8.61 -0.57 -3.08
N ALA A 182 8.50 0.64 -2.53
CA ALA A 182 7.91 1.80 -3.19
C ALA A 182 8.99 2.82 -3.54
N ILE A 183 8.95 3.28 -4.79
CA ILE A 183 9.82 4.34 -5.29
C ILE A 183 9.00 5.52 -5.83
N ASP A 184 9.60 6.71 -5.81
CA ASP A 184 9.07 7.83 -6.57
C ASP A 184 9.13 7.50 -8.06
N ARG A 185 8.04 7.71 -8.78
CA ARG A 185 7.96 7.38 -10.19
C ARG A 185 8.97 8.14 -11.04
N SER A 186 9.35 9.35 -10.65
CA SER A 186 10.39 10.13 -11.34
C SER A 186 11.77 9.45 -11.33
N LYS A 187 12.00 8.52 -10.40
CA LYS A 187 13.25 7.76 -10.27
C LYS A 187 13.19 6.37 -10.93
N ALA A 188 12.08 5.98 -11.55
CA ALA A 188 11.88 4.62 -12.03
C ALA A 188 12.95 4.14 -13.03
N GLU A 189 13.33 4.98 -13.99
CA GLU A 189 14.36 4.64 -14.99
C GLU A 189 15.74 4.46 -14.35
N HIS A 190 16.12 5.37 -13.44
CA HIS A 190 17.38 5.27 -12.71
C HIS A 190 17.43 4.00 -11.87
N PHE A 191 16.37 3.74 -11.11
CA PHE A 191 16.23 2.55 -10.27
C PHE A 191 16.35 1.26 -11.09
N GLN A 192 15.72 1.22 -12.27
CA GLN A 192 15.79 0.08 -13.19
C GLN A 192 17.21 -0.17 -13.71
N ASN A 193 17.95 0.88 -14.03
CA ASN A 193 19.34 0.77 -14.47
C ASN A 193 20.26 0.24 -13.35
N THR A 194 20.11 0.76 -12.13
CA THR A 194 20.87 0.28 -10.97
C THR A 194 20.55 -1.18 -10.66
N ALA A 195 19.27 -1.57 -10.65
CA ALA A 195 18.83 -2.94 -10.42
C ALA A 195 19.44 -3.92 -11.45
N ALA A 196 19.41 -3.55 -12.74
CA ALA A 196 20.00 -4.36 -13.80
C ALA A 196 21.52 -4.55 -13.61
N SER A 197 22.25 -3.50 -13.18
CA SER A 197 23.69 -3.58 -12.92
C SER A 197 24.06 -4.51 -11.76
N LEU A 198 23.13 -4.71 -10.81
CA LEU A 198 23.30 -5.57 -9.64
C LEU A 198 22.75 -6.99 -9.85
N GLY A 199 22.12 -7.28 -11.00
CA GLY A 199 21.47 -8.57 -11.24
C GLY A 199 20.15 -8.77 -10.48
N VAL A 200 19.47 -7.67 -10.13
CA VAL A 200 18.15 -7.70 -9.46
C VAL A 200 17.04 -7.65 -10.52
N ALA A 201 16.18 -8.66 -10.52
CA ALA A 201 14.99 -8.67 -11.36
C ALA A 201 13.88 -7.81 -10.75
N LEU A 202 13.18 -7.06 -11.61
CA LEU A 202 12.10 -6.17 -11.24
C LEU A 202 10.79 -6.64 -11.86
N ARG A 203 9.72 -6.56 -11.08
CA ARG A 203 8.34 -6.76 -11.55
C ARG A 203 7.45 -5.65 -11.01
N ALA A 204 6.59 -5.12 -11.86
CA ALA A 204 5.55 -4.19 -11.43
C ALA A 204 4.58 -4.88 -10.46
N ALA A 205 4.42 -4.31 -9.28
CA ALA A 205 3.55 -4.83 -8.23
C ALA A 205 2.44 -3.86 -7.83
N GLY A 206 2.32 -2.72 -8.54
CA GLY A 206 1.28 -1.73 -8.36
C GLY A 206 1.83 -0.33 -8.17
N GLY A 207 1.10 0.49 -7.43
CA GLY A 207 1.45 1.89 -7.15
C GLY A 207 0.78 2.38 -5.88
N ALA A 208 1.25 3.51 -5.37
CA ALA A 208 0.69 4.10 -4.17
C ALA A 208 0.51 5.61 -4.35
N ALA A 209 -0.62 6.11 -3.85
CA ALA A 209 -0.96 7.54 -3.91
C ALA A 209 -0.19 8.39 -2.89
N ASN A 210 0.47 7.77 -1.92
CA ASN A 210 0.85 8.44 -0.68
C ASN A 210 2.33 8.81 -0.67
N PRO A 211 2.69 10.02 -0.23
CA PRO A 211 4.05 10.30 0.20
C PRO A 211 4.30 9.50 1.49
N VAL A 212 5.12 8.45 1.42
CA VAL A 212 5.70 7.88 2.65
C VAL A 212 6.72 8.90 3.13
N GLY A 213 6.38 9.58 4.23
CA GLY A 213 7.16 10.66 4.84
C GLY A 213 6.57 12.04 4.59
N LEU A 214 6.02 12.65 5.64
CA LEU A 214 6.29 14.05 5.96
C LEU A 214 7.27 14.10 7.12
#